data_AF-A0A0Q6KGA9-F1
#
_entry.id   AF-A0A0Q6KGA9-F1
#
_cell.length_a   1.000
_cell.length_b   1.000
_cell.length_c   1.000
_cell.angle_alpha   90.00
_cell.angle_beta   90.00
_cell.angle_gamma   90.00
#
_symmetry.space_group_name_H-M   'P 1'
#
loop_
_entity.id
_entity.type
_entity.pdbx_description
1 polymer ?
#
loop_
_entity_poly.entity_id
_entity_poly.type
_entity_poly.pdbx_seq_one_letter_code
_entity_poly.pdbx_strand_id
1 'polypeptide(L)'
;MNTIDDRALDSLSVAPDDTSGGRDPRQDAGQDKSIAKRLQKNPDSVDARLDNGLDETMDGSDPVSISEPNGGGEPAPSSGYDEAAEEERQRDA
;
A
#
# COMPACT_ATOMS: atom_id res chain seq x y z
N MET A 1 32.98 10.23 -18.78
CA MET A 1 31.52 10.10 -18.93
C MET A 1 31.08 8.92 -18.08
N ASN A 2 30.37 9.14 -16.98
CA ASN A 2 29.84 8.02 -16.19
C ASN A 2 28.58 7.51 -16.88
N THR A 3 28.68 6.33 -17.49
CA THR A 3 27.53 5.56 -17.96
C THR A 3 26.91 4.86 -16.76
N ILE A 4 25.73 5.31 -16.36
CA ILE A 4 24.95 4.63 -15.32
C ILE A 4 24.56 3.25 -15.88
N ASP A 5 24.81 2.17 -15.14
CA ASP A 5 24.49 0.80 -15.55
C ASP A 5 22.96 0.62 -15.46
N ASP A 6 22.31 0.33 -16.58
CA ASP A 6 20.85 0.22 -16.66
C ASP A 6 20.29 -0.85 -15.71
N ARG A 7 21.06 -1.90 -15.40
CA ARG A 7 20.66 -2.91 -14.40
C ARG A 7 20.61 -2.37 -12.98
N ALA A 8 21.43 -1.36 -12.68
CA ALA A 8 21.37 -0.66 -11.40
C ALA A 8 20.14 0.25 -11.32
N LEU A 9 19.63 0.76 -12.46
CA LEU A 9 18.38 1.51 -12.48
C LEU A 9 17.17 0.58 -12.36
N ASP A 10 17.23 -0.60 -12.97
CA ASP A 10 16.17 -1.60 -12.94
C ASP A 10 15.98 -2.23 -11.55
N SER A 11 17.08 -2.49 -10.82
CA SER A 11 16.98 -3.02 -9.44
C SER A 11 16.43 -2.00 -8.42
N LEU A 12 16.45 -0.71 -8.77
CA LEU A 12 15.79 0.34 -7.99
C LEU A 12 14.33 0.56 -8.43
N SER A 13 13.88 -0.05 -9.53
CA SER A 13 12.50 0.03 -9.98
C SER A 13 11.62 -0.88 -9.12
N VAL A 14 10.70 -0.26 -8.38
CA VAL A 14 9.62 -0.95 -7.64
C VAL A 14 8.37 -1.10 -8.53
N ALA A 15 8.35 -0.47 -9.70
CA ALA A 15 7.25 -0.61 -10.65
C ALA A 15 7.34 -1.99 -11.34
N PRO A 16 6.20 -2.69 -11.51
CA PRO A 16 6.17 -3.96 -12.22
C PRO A 16 6.62 -3.78 -13.68
N ASP A 17 7.31 -4.79 -14.21
CA ASP A 17 7.81 -4.79 -15.58
C ASP A 17 6.64 -4.78 -16.59
N ASP A 18 6.65 -3.79 -17.50
CA ASP A 18 5.61 -3.53 -18.50
C ASP A 18 5.45 -4.70 -19.51
N THR A 19 6.33 -5.70 -19.48
CA THR A 19 6.24 -6.92 -20.30
C THR A 19 5.12 -7.86 -19.86
N SER A 20 4.54 -7.63 -18.68
CA SER A 20 3.26 -8.19 -18.23
C SER A 20 2.12 -7.16 -18.39
N GLY A 21 2.04 -6.53 -19.56
CA GLY A 21 1.20 -5.36 -19.88
C GLY A 21 -0.32 -5.58 -19.90
N GLY A 22 -0.88 -6.18 -18.85
CA GLY A 22 -2.30 -6.21 -18.58
C GLY A 22 -2.54 -6.36 -17.08
N ARG A 23 -3.17 -5.35 -16.47
CA ARG A 23 -3.70 -5.46 -15.09
C ARG A 23 -4.52 -6.74 -14.98
N ASP A 24 -4.25 -7.54 -13.95
CA ASP A 24 -5.02 -8.77 -13.69
C ASP A 24 -6.49 -8.36 -13.48
N PRO A 25 -7.49 -9.07 -14.02
CA PRO A 25 -8.91 -8.78 -13.75
C PRO A 25 -9.27 -8.75 -12.26
N ARG A 26 -8.45 -9.33 -11.38
CA ARG A 26 -8.58 -9.27 -9.92
C ARG A 26 -8.08 -7.94 -9.33
N GLN A 27 -7.30 -7.18 -10.08
CA GLN A 27 -6.87 -5.80 -9.81
C GLN A 27 -7.87 -4.79 -10.40
N ASP A 28 -9.04 -5.23 -10.86
CA ASP A 28 -10.17 -4.37 -11.29
C ASP A 28 -11.03 -3.94 -10.08
N ALA A 29 -10.43 -3.90 -8.89
CA ALA A 29 -11.11 -3.44 -7.68
C ALA A 29 -11.31 -1.93 -7.80
N GLY A 30 -12.56 -1.48 -7.77
CA GLY A 30 -12.88 -0.07 -7.94
C GLY A 30 -12.73 0.43 -9.37
N GLN A 31 -13.10 -0.35 -10.39
CA GLN A 31 -13.24 0.16 -11.77
C GLN A 31 -14.55 -0.35 -12.40
N ASP A 32 -15.68 -0.05 -11.76
CA ASP A 32 -16.96 -0.50 -12.29
C ASP A 32 -17.30 0.26 -13.60
N LYS A 33 -17.32 -0.50 -14.70
CA LYS A 33 -17.71 -0.01 -16.05
C LYS A 33 -19.10 0.64 -16.06
N SER A 34 -19.97 0.30 -15.11
CA SER A 34 -21.28 0.93 -14.95
C SER A 34 -21.18 2.36 -14.41
N ILE A 35 -20.23 2.65 -13.51
CA ILE A 35 -19.96 3.99 -12.97
C ILE A 35 -19.46 4.91 -14.09
N ALA A 36 -18.48 4.45 -14.87
CA ALA A 36 -17.94 5.21 -15.99
C ALA A 36 -19.02 5.56 -17.03
N LYS A 37 -19.93 4.62 -17.33
CA LYS A 37 -21.08 4.88 -18.22
C LYS A 37 -22.06 5.89 -17.64
N ARG A 38 -22.34 5.84 -16.33
CA ARG A 38 -23.22 6.81 -15.66
C ARG A 38 -22.62 8.20 -15.68
N LEU A 39 -21.32 8.33 -15.43
CA LEU A 39 -20.60 9.60 -15.49
C LEU A 39 -20.55 10.18 -16.91
N GLN A 40 -20.30 9.35 -17.93
CA GLN A 40 -20.34 9.79 -19.32
C GLN A 40 -21.73 10.28 -19.74
N LYS A 41 -22.78 9.63 -19.25
CA LYS A 41 -24.17 10.01 -19.57
C LYS A 41 -24.62 11.29 -18.85
N ASN A 42 -24.14 11.50 -17.62
CA ASN A 42 -24.46 12.69 -16.84
C ASN A 42 -23.25 13.16 -16.01
N PRO A 43 -22.38 14.01 -16.59
CA PRO A 43 -21.14 14.43 -15.94
C PRO A 43 -21.37 15.34 -14.72
N ASP A 44 -22.52 16.01 -14.63
CA ASP A 44 -22.86 16.88 -13.50
C ASP A 44 -23.47 16.12 -12.31
N SER A 45 -23.67 14.81 -12.45
CA SER A 45 -24.16 13.95 -11.37
C SER A 45 -23.14 13.86 -10.24
N VAL A 46 -23.47 14.43 -9.08
CA VAL A 46 -22.65 14.37 -7.87
C VAL A 46 -22.37 12.91 -7.48
N ASP A 47 -23.39 12.06 -7.56
CA ASP A 47 -23.28 10.64 -7.22
C ASP A 47 -22.32 9.91 -8.17
N ALA A 48 -22.40 10.16 -9.48
CA ALA A 48 -21.52 9.49 -10.44
C ALA A 48 -20.06 9.93 -10.30
N ARG A 49 -19.84 11.19 -9.92
CA ARG A 49 -18.50 11.74 -9.63
C ARG A 49 -17.92 11.19 -8.33
N LEU A 50 -18.75 11.06 -7.30
CA LEU A 50 -18.35 10.45 -6.03
C LEU A 50 -17.97 8.99 -6.25
N ASP A 51 -18.84 8.21 -6.90
CA ASP A 51 -18.60 6.80 -7.22
C ASP A 51 -17.29 6.62 -8.00
N ASN A 52 -17.02 7.47 -9.00
CA ASN A 52 -15.78 7.43 -9.77
C ASN A 52 -14.54 7.84 -8.97
N GLY A 53 -14.67 8.83 -8.07
CA GLY A 53 -13.57 9.24 -7.20
C GLY A 53 -13.23 8.19 -6.14
N LEU A 54 -14.22 7.45 -5.63
CA LEU A 54 -13.99 6.32 -4.72
C LEU A 54 -13.20 5.21 -5.42
N ASP A 55 -13.60 4.86 -6.64
CA ASP A 55 -12.90 3.92 -7.52
C ASP A 55 -11.42 4.29 -7.71
N GLU A 56 -11.11 5.56 -7.98
CA GLU A 56 -9.73 6.05 -8.13
C GLU A 56 -8.90 6.02 -6.83
N THR A 57 -9.55 6.10 -5.67
CA THR A 57 -8.86 6.13 -4.36
C THR A 57 -8.51 4.74 -3.82
N MET A 58 -9.07 3.67 -4.40
CA MET A 58 -9.05 2.33 -3.81
C MET A 58 -7.98 1.39 -4.39
N ASP A 59 -7.28 1.74 -5.47
CA ASP A 59 -6.34 0.82 -6.16
C ASP A 59 -4.87 0.90 -5.67
N GLY A 60 -4.50 1.86 -4.81
CA GLY A 60 -3.07 2.14 -4.62
C GLY A 60 -2.56 2.59 -3.25
N SER A 61 -3.41 2.75 -2.24
CA SER A 61 -2.96 3.33 -0.96
C SER A 61 -2.61 2.31 0.12
N ASP A 62 -2.95 1.04 -0.06
CA ASP A 62 -2.51 0.03 0.90
C ASP A 62 -1.11 -0.43 0.48
N PRO A 63 -0.06 -0.09 1.24
CA PRO A 63 1.26 -0.63 0.94
C PRO A 63 1.15 -2.15 0.95
N VAL A 64 1.88 -2.82 0.06
CA VAL A 64 2.12 -4.25 0.21
C VAL A 64 2.53 -4.46 1.66
N SER A 65 1.91 -5.41 2.36
CA SER A 65 2.09 -5.67 3.80
C SER A 65 3.50 -6.17 4.17
N ILE A 66 4.52 -5.71 3.43
CA ILE A 66 5.94 -6.02 3.52
C ILE A 66 6.61 -5.42 4.75
N SER A 67 5.92 -4.54 5.49
CA SER A 67 6.38 -4.14 6.81
C SER A 67 6.11 -5.25 7.83
N GLU A 68 6.85 -6.35 7.74
CA GLU A 68 7.04 -7.21 8.91
C GLU A 68 7.77 -6.38 9.97
N PRO A 69 7.26 -6.29 11.21
CA PRO A 69 8.06 -5.75 12.30
C PRO A 69 9.29 -6.65 12.48
N ASN A 70 10.45 -6.13 12.03
CA ASN A 70 11.73 -6.81 11.81
C ASN A 70 11.74 -7.73 10.59
N GLY A 71 12.20 -7.21 9.46
CA GLY A 71 12.36 -7.90 8.17
C GLY A 71 13.41 -9.03 8.15
N GLY A 72 13.53 -9.79 9.24
CA GLY A 72 14.44 -10.91 9.43
C GLY A 72 13.82 -12.15 10.07
N GLY A 73 12.48 -12.19 10.28
CA GLY A 73 11.80 -13.34 10.89
C GLY A 73 12.10 -13.56 12.38
N GLU A 74 12.83 -12.63 12.99
CA GLU A 74 13.13 -12.65 14.42
C GLU A 74 12.07 -11.82 15.16
N PRO A 75 11.57 -12.30 16.32
CA PRO A 75 10.64 -11.53 17.13
C PRO A 75 11.19 -10.15 17.46
N ALA A 76 10.31 -9.16 17.59
CA ALA A 76 10.73 -7.85 18.08
C ALA A 76 11.46 -7.97 19.42
N PRO A 77 12.55 -7.20 19.62
CA PRO A 77 13.23 -7.19 20.90
C PRO A 77 12.20 -6.86 21.97
N SER A 78 12.17 -7.66 23.04
CA SER A 78 11.30 -7.38 24.17
C SER A 78 11.59 -5.98 24.69
N SER A 79 10.57 -5.29 25.20
CA SER A 79 10.65 -3.92 25.71
C SER A 79 11.53 -3.75 26.96
N GLY A 80 12.41 -4.71 27.25
CA GLY A 80 13.36 -4.66 28.37
C GLY A 80 12.67 -4.70 29.73
N TYR A 81 11.67 -5.58 29.90
CA TYR A 81 11.01 -5.77 31.19
C TYR A 81 12.06 -6.00 32.29
N ASP A 82 12.15 -5.03 33.20
CA ASP A 82 13.01 -5.08 34.38
C ASP A 82 12.12 -5.38 35.58
N GLU A 83 12.26 -6.59 36.11
CA GLU A 83 11.46 -7.12 37.21
C GLU A 83 11.61 -6.27 38.48
N ALA A 84 12.80 -5.76 38.77
CA ALA A 84 13.04 -4.94 39.95
C ALA A 84 12.38 -3.56 39.80
N ALA A 85 12.51 -2.94 38.62
CA ALA A 85 11.91 -1.63 38.35
C ALA A 85 10.37 -1.69 38.30
N GLU A 86 9.80 -2.82 37.88
CA GLU A 86 8.36 -3.01 37.86
C GLU A 86 7.78 -3.30 39.24
N GLU A 87 8.48 -4.10 40.07
CA GLU A 87 8.08 -4.31 41.47
C GLU A 87 8.07 -3.01 42.27
N GLU A 88 9.03 -2.11 42.03
CA GLU A 88 9.08 -0.80 42.69
C GLU A 88 7.88 0.06 42.30
N ARG A 89 7.54 0.13 41.00
CA ARG A 89 6.34 0.83 40.51
C ARG A 89 5.04 0.28 41.08
N GLN A 90 4.95 -1.04 41.27
CA GLN A 90 3.75 -1.68 41.84
C GLN A 90 3.61 -1.45 43.34
N ARG A 91 4.71 -1.14 44.06
CA ARG A 91 4.68 -0.82 45.49
C ARG A 91 4.31 0.64 45.76
N ASP A 92 4.63 1.53 44.80
CA ASP A 92 4.36 2.97 44.88
C ASP A 92 2.95 3.36 44.35
N ALA A 93 2.18 2.40 43.82
CA ALA A 93 0.81 2.57 43.32
C ALA A 93 -0.25 2.16 44.36
#